data_AF-A0A662WZ83-F1
#
_entry.id   AF-A0A662WZ83-F1
#
_cell.length_a   1.000
_cell.length_b   1.000
_cell.length_c   1.000
_cell.angle_alpha   90.00
_cell.angle_beta   90.00
_cell.angle_gamma   90.00
#
_symmetry.space_group_name_H-M   'P 1'
#
loop_
_entity.id
_entity.type
_entity.pdbx_description
1 polymer ?
#
loop_
_entity_poly.entity_id
_entity_poly.type
_entity_poly.pdbx_seq_one_letter_code
_entity_poly.pdbx_strand_id
1 'polypeptide(L)'
;MVRVLRSAALSAALLASSAAADSTSYFITAEASDYNNEAVATLLANVGSVRADGEAYAVFDWDNTCMFGDISYTSVFYQVDNLDFRFAPEDFETIFALGYNATGGDTCLVNGTASVLGQDVNGTDVTLATALSETAKDYKVLYDSYIAPTYN
;
A
#
# COMPACT_ATOMS: atom_id res chain seq x y z
N MET A 1 -24.26 21.65 41.66
CA MET A 1 -22.89 21.47 42.20
C MET A 1 -22.12 20.56 41.26
N VAL A 2 -20.91 20.99 40.91
CA VAL A 2 -20.13 20.63 39.73
C VAL A 2 -19.44 19.26 39.87
N ARG A 3 -19.51 18.44 38.82
CA ARG A 3 -18.68 17.23 38.63
C ARG A 3 -17.35 17.65 37.99
N VAL A 4 -16.28 17.72 38.77
CA VAL A 4 -14.89 17.66 38.29
C VAL A 4 -14.09 17.04 39.43
N LEU A 5 -13.41 15.91 39.20
CA LEU A 5 -12.24 15.39 39.95
C LEU A 5 -11.99 13.91 39.56
N ARG A 6 -11.67 13.63 38.30
CA ARG A 6 -11.01 12.37 37.91
C ARG A 6 -9.88 12.52 36.89
N SER A 7 -9.53 13.75 36.50
CA SER A 7 -8.47 14.01 35.51
C SER A 7 -7.09 14.27 36.12
N ALA A 8 -6.99 14.57 37.42
CA ALA A 8 -5.71 14.93 38.04
C ALA A 8 -4.82 13.72 38.39
N ALA A 9 -5.42 12.56 38.70
CA ALA A 9 -4.65 11.37 39.09
C ALA A 9 -3.97 10.68 37.89
N LEU A 10 -4.56 10.78 36.69
CA LEU A 10 -3.96 10.21 35.48
C LEU A 10 -2.75 11.01 35.02
N SER A 11 -2.78 12.35 35.14
CA SER A 11 -1.63 13.20 34.81
C SER A 11 -0.45 13.03 35.75
N ALA A 12 -0.67 12.77 37.04
CA ALA A 12 0.43 12.55 37.99
C ALA A 12 1.13 11.20 37.79
N ALA A 13 0.40 10.15 37.37
CA ALA A 13 0.98 8.85 37.04
C ALA A 13 1.84 8.91 35.76
N LEU A 14 1.41 9.65 34.73
CA LEU A 14 2.19 9.90 33.52
C LEU A 14 3.43 10.80 33.77
N LEU A 15 3.37 11.70 34.76
CA LEU A 15 4.51 12.57 35.13
C LEU A 15 5.48 11.92 36.13
N ALA A 16 5.07 10.87 36.84
CA ALA A 16 5.93 10.14 37.77
C ALA A 16 6.67 8.98 37.08
N SER A 17 6.13 8.41 36.00
CA SER A 17 6.82 7.37 35.21
C SER A 17 7.93 7.91 34.31
N SER A 18 7.98 9.24 34.08
CA SER A 18 9.06 9.88 33.32
C SER A 18 10.35 10.06 34.11
N ALA A 19 10.34 9.86 35.43
CA ALA A 19 11.50 10.11 36.30
C ALA A 19 12.43 8.91 36.51
N ALA A 20 12.13 7.74 35.92
CA ALA A 20 12.92 6.51 36.10
C ALA A 20 13.22 5.76 34.79
N ALA A 21 13.04 6.39 33.64
CA ALA A 21 13.58 5.83 32.39
C ALA A 21 15.06 6.23 32.31
N ASP A 22 15.95 5.29 32.65
CA ASP A 22 17.37 5.36 32.34
C ASP A 22 17.49 5.57 30.82
N SER A 23 17.82 6.81 30.41
CA SER A 23 17.85 7.28 29.02
C SER A 23 19.02 6.70 28.21
N THR A 24 19.63 5.61 28.68
CA THR A 24 20.84 5.01 28.12
C THR A 24 20.56 3.88 27.13
N SER A 25 19.32 3.42 26.96
CA SER A 25 18.94 2.53 25.85
C SER A 25 18.32 3.33 24.70
N TYR A 26 19.11 4.22 24.10
CA TYR A 26 18.69 4.96 22.91
C TYR A 26 18.47 3.95 21.79
N PHE A 27 17.21 3.70 21.42
CA PHE A 27 16.90 3.05 20.16
C PHE A 27 17.38 4.01 19.07
N ILE A 28 18.57 3.74 18.52
CA ILE A 28 19.14 4.50 17.41
C ILE A 28 18.98 3.64 16.17
N THR A 29 18.08 4.04 15.28
CA THR A 29 18.29 3.74 13.87
C THR A 29 19.05 4.91 13.26
N ALA A 30 20.23 4.62 12.68
CA ALA A 30 21.16 5.64 12.18
C ALA A 30 20.57 6.54 11.07
N GLU A 31 19.48 6.09 10.45
CA GLU A 31 18.83 6.76 9.32
C GLU A 31 17.60 7.57 9.74
N ALA A 32 17.08 7.42 10.97
CA ALA A 32 15.97 8.23 11.45
C ALA A 32 16.44 9.54 12.09
N SER A 33 15.61 10.57 11.96
CA SER A 33 15.81 11.84 12.67
C SER A 33 15.74 11.65 14.20
N ASP A 34 16.45 12.49 14.94
CA ASP A 34 16.52 12.44 16.41
C ASP A 34 15.14 12.46 17.06
N TYR A 35 14.22 13.26 16.53
CA TYR A 35 12.83 13.33 16.98
C TYR A 35 12.12 11.95 16.94
N ASN A 36 12.31 11.18 15.86
CA ASN A 36 11.69 9.86 15.73
C ASN A 36 12.31 8.86 16.73
N ASN A 37 13.64 8.91 16.89
CA ASN A 37 14.34 8.07 17.86
C ASN A 37 13.86 8.37 19.30
N GLU A 38 13.69 9.64 19.66
CA GLU A 38 13.16 10.07 20.97
C GLU A 38 11.73 9.58 21.20
N ALA A 39 10.86 9.72 20.19
CA ALA A 39 9.46 9.28 20.27
C ALA A 39 9.35 7.76 20.49
N VAL A 40 10.11 6.96 19.75
CA VAL A 40 10.13 5.50 19.88
C VAL A 40 10.74 5.09 21.22
N ALA A 41 11.84 5.69 21.65
CA ALA A 41 12.45 5.41 22.95
C ALA A 41 11.46 5.68 24.10
N THR A 42 10.72 6.79 24.03
CA THR A 42 9.68 7.12 25.00
C THR A 42 8.54 6.11 24.99
N LEU A 43 8.08 5.67 23.82
CA LEU A 43 7.06 4.64 23.69
C LEU A 43 7.52 3.32 24.35
N LEU A 44 8.73 2.86 24.03
CA LEU A 44 9.29 1.60 24.55
C LEU A 44 9.48 1.65 26.07
N ALA A 45 9.94 2.78 26.61
CA ALA A 45 10.12 2.96 28.05
C ALA A 45 8.79 2.90 28.84
N ASN A 46 7.67 3.27 28.20
CA ASN A 46 6.37 3.39 28.86
C ASN A 46 5.40 2.25 28.52
N VAL A 47 5.69 1.36 27.56
CA VAL A 47 4.73 0.35 27.08
C VAL A 47 4.25 -0.58 28.20
N GLY A 48 5.13 -0.95 29.13
CA GLY A 48 4.80 -1.79 30.28
C GLY A 48 3.83 -1.13 31.29
N SER A 49 3.61 0.18 31.20
CA SER A 49 2.62 0.88 32.04
C SER A 49 1.18 0.75 31.52
N VAL A 50 1.01 0.35 30.25
CA VAL A 50 -0.28 0.29 29.56
C VAL A 50 -0.61 -1.10 29.00
N ARG A 51 0.38 -1.98 28.89
CA ARG A 51 0.27 -3.36 28.37
C ARG A 51 1.06 -4.30 29.28
N ALA A 52 0.52 -5.49 29.55
CA ALA A 52 1.26 -6.54 30.22
C ALA A 52 2.28 -7.21 29.29
N ASP A 53 3.17 -8.00 29.88
CA ASP A 53 4.18 -8.75 29.12
C ASP A 53 3.52 -9.63 28.05
N GLY A 54 4.00 -9.50 26.81
CA GLY A 54 3.48 -10.22 25.65
C GLY A 54 2.19 -9.66 25.04
N GLU A 55 1.58 -8.62 25.61
CA GLU A 55 0.38 -7.99 25.05
C GLU A 55 0.70 -6.89 24.02
N ALA A 56 1.90 -6.32 24.08
CA ALA A 56 2.33 -5.27 23.18
C ALA A 56 2.71 -5.84 21.81
N TYR A 57 2.14 -5.28 20.74
CA TYR A 57 2.51 -5.56 19.36
C TYR A 57 2.52 -4.25 18.57
N ALA A 58 3.30 -4.23 17.50
CA ALA A 58 3.32 -3.15 16.52
C ALA A 58 2.96 -3.71 15.15
N VAL A 59 2.29 -2.90 14.36
CA VAL A 59 1.94 -3.22 12.96
C VAL A 59 2.59 -2.17 12.11
N PHE A 60 3.30 -2.61 11.08
CA PHE A 60 3.92 -1.75 10.10
C PHE A 60 3.33 -2.11 8.74
N ASP A 61 3.05 -1.08 7.95
CA ASP A 61 2.80 -1.27 6.53
C ASP A 61 4.10 -1.73 5.84
N TRP A 62 3.97 -2.35 4.67
CA TRP A 62 5.10 -2.90 3.94
C TRP A 62 5.66 -1.90 2.94
N ASP A 63 4.87 -1.57 1.93
CA ASP A 63 5.25 -0.73 0.81
C ASP A 63 5.48 0.71 1.27
N ASN A 64 6.59 1.31 0.83
CA ASN A 64 7.05 2.64 1.23
C ASN A 64 7.15 2.88 2.75
N THR A 65 7.15 1.83 3.57
CA THR A 65 7.26 1.91 5.04
C THR A 65 8.39 1.02 5.56
N CYS A 66 8.29 -0.31 5.35
CA CYS A 66 9.35 -1.26 5.73
C CYS A 66 10.36 -1.49 4.62
N MET A 67 10.02 -1.11 3.38
CA MET A 67 10.92 -1.16 2.24
C MET A 67 10.76 0.08 1.36
N PHE A 68 11.79 0.39 0.58
CA PHE A 68 11.70 1.40 -0.46
C PHE A 68 10.93 0.86 -1.66
N GLY A 69 9.97 1.65 -2.15
CA GLY A 69 9.13 1.29 -3.28
C GLY A 69 7.92 0.46 -2.88
N ASP A 70 7.30 -0.14 -3.89
CA ASP A 70 6.04 -0.87 -3.81
C ASP A 70 6.21 -2.24 -4.49
N ILE A 71 5.93 -3.31 -3.76
CA ILE A 71 6.11 -4.68 -4.23
C ILE A 71 5.15 -5.01 -5.37
N SER A 72 3.93 -4.48 -5.34
CA SER A 72 2.92 -4.70 -6.37
C SER A 72 3.34 -4.01 -7.67
N TYR A 73 3.81 -2.77 -7.57
CA TYR A 73 4.36 -2.03 -8.71
C TYR A 73 5.55 -2.79 -9.32
N THR A 74 6.54 -3.14 -8.49
CA THR A 74 7.75 -3.84 -8.94
C THR A 74 7.42 -5.20 -9.58
N SER A 75 6.47 -5.94 -9.00
CA SER A 75 6.04 -7.24 -9.53
C SER A 75 5.37 -7.11 -10.89
N VAL A 76 4.51 -6.10 -11.09
CA VAL A 76 3.85 -5.89 -12.38
C VAL A 76 4.87 -5.59 -13.49
N PHE A 77 5.87 -4.74 -13.26
CA PHE A 77 6.92 -4.51 -14.27
C PHE A 77 7.67 -5.80 -14.59
N TYR A 78 8.07 -6.54 -13.56
CA TYR A 78 8.75 -7.81 -13.78
C TYR A 78 7.89 -8.79 -14.60
N GLN A 79 6.59 -8.89 -14.33
CA GLN A 79 5.68 -9.75 -15.08
C GLN A 79 5.52 -9.29 -16.53
N VAL A 80 5.40 -7.99 -16.78
CA VAL A 80 5.32 -7.42 -18.14
C VAL A 80 6.61 -7.69 -18.92
N ASP A 81 7.76 -7.39 -18.33
CA ASP A 81 9.08 -7.52 -18.98
C ASP A 81 9.43 -8.98 -19.31
N ASN A 82 8.91 -9.93 -18.53
CA ASN A 82 9.21 -11.36 -18.68
C ASN A 82 8.06 -12.19 -19.25
N LEU A 83 6.94 -11.55 -19.63
CA LEU A 83 5.70 -12.22 -20.06
C LEU A 83 5.22 -13.30 -19.06
N ASP A 84 5.42 -13.09 -17.75
CA ASP A 84 5.07 -14.05 -16.70
C ASP A 84 3.61 -13.86 -16.24
N PHE A 85 2.70 -14.07 -17.18
CA PHE A 85 1.25 -14.05 -16.96
C PHE A 85 0.67 -15.45 -17.11
N ARG A 86 -0.26 -15.82 -16.22
CA ARG A 86 -0.89 -17.15 -16.19
C ARG A 86 -2.41 -17.09 -16.36
N PHE A 87 -2.86 -16.31 -17.33
CA PHE A 87 -4.27 -16.24 -17.71
C PHE A 87 -4.42 -16.23 -19.24
N ALA A 88 -5.57 -16.72 -19.72
CA ALA A 88 -5.84 -16.81 -21.15
C ALA A 88 -6.17 -15.42 -21.73
N PRO A 89 -5.87 -15.14 -23.01
CA PRO A 89 -6.13 -13.83 -23.60
C PRO A 89 -7.59 -13.35 -23.50
N GLU A 90 -8.55 -14.26 -23.55
CA GLU A 90 -9.98 -13.98 -23.38
C GLU A 90 -10.34 -13.40 -22.00
N ASP A 91 -9.51 -13.63 -20.98
CA ASP A 91 -9.74 -13.13 -19.62
C ASP A 91 -9.12 -11.74 -19.39
N PHE A 92 -8.26 -11.26 -20.30
CA PHE A 92 -7.47 -10.04 -20.12
C PHE A 92 -8.34 -8.83 -19.78
N GLU A 93 -9.33 -8.54 -20.62
CA GLU A 93 -10.19 -7.37 -20.43
C GLU A 93 -10.95 -7.43 -19.10
N THR A 94 -11.41 -8.62 -18.68
CA THR A 94 -12.15 -8.79 -17.42
C THR A 94 -11.26 -8.60 -16.21
N ILE A 95 -10.05 -9.14 -16.22
CA ILE A 95 -9.07 -9.01 -15.12
C ILE A 95 -8.69 -7.54 -14.92
N PHE A 96 -8.33 -6.85 -16.01
CA PHE A 96 -7.83 -5.49 -15.94
C PHE A 96 -8.91 -4.41 -15.97
N ALA A 97 -10.19 -4.76 -16.19
CA ALA A 97 -11.31 -3.86 -15.95
C ALA A 97 -11.55 -3.57 -14.46
N LEU A 98 -10.96 -4.33 -13.54
CA LEU A 98 -11.07 -4.13 -12.08
C LEU A 98 -12.53 -4.15 -11.56
N GLY A 99 -13.42 -4.85 -12.26
CA GLY A 99 -14.86 -4.88 -11.97
C GLY A 99 -15.63 -3.66 -12.49
N TYR A 100 -14.99 -2.73 -13.19
CA TYR A 100 -15.63 -1.58 -13.81
C TYR A 100 -16.35 -1.95 -15.10
N ASN A 101 -17.35 -1.15 -15.45
CA ASN A 101 -18.06 -1.21 -16.72
C ASN A 101 -18.35 0.21 -17.23
N ALA A 102 -19.03 0.35 -18.36
CA ALA A 102 -19.26 1.67 -18.98
C ALA A 102 -20.11 2.65 -18.12
N THR A 103 -20.71 2.17 -17.03
CA THR A 103 -21.60 2.94 -16.14
C THR A 103 -21.22 2.84 -14.66
N GLY A 104 -20.24 2.01 -14.33
CA GLY A 104 -19.83 1.71 -12.96
C GLY A 104 -18.32 1.82 -12.83
N GLY A 105 -17.88 2.86 -12.12
CA GLY A 105 -16.49 3.13 -11.82
C GLY A 105 -16.32 3.77 -10.44
N ASP A 106 -15.19 4.42 -10.22
CA ASP A 106 -14.83 5.07 -8.95
C ASP A 106 -14.52 6.57 -9.13
N THR A 107 -13.92 7.20 -8.12
CA THR A 107 -13.55 8.62 -8.18
C THR A 107 -12.44 8.94 -9.20
N CYS A 108 -11.67 7.94 -9.63
CA CYS A 108 -10.59 8.08 -10.60
C CYS A 108 -11.09 7.80 -12.03
N LEU A 109 -12.03 6.88 -12.17
CA LEU A 109 -12.64 6.46 -13.43
C LEU A 109 -14.16 6.65 -13.36
N VAL A 110 -14.61 7.90 -13.34
CA VAL A 110 -16.02 8.26 -13.10
C VAL A 110 -16.99 7.62 -14.09
N ASN A 111 -16.57 7.41 -15.34
CA ASN A 111 -17.35 6.73 -16.37
C ASN A 111 -16.96 5.25 -16.53
N GLY A 112 -16.32 4.66 -15.51
CA GLY A 112 -15.77 3.31 -15.51
C GLY A 112 -14.92 3.06 -16.76
N THR A 113 -15.25 2.04 -17.54
CA THR A 113 -14.49 1.68 -18.76
C THR A 113 -14.62 2.71 -19.90
N ALA A 114 -15.62 3.59 -19.85
CA ALA A 114 -15.75 4.69 -20.82
C ALA A 114 -14.96 5.94 -20.42
N SER A 115 -14.24 5.93 -19.28
CA SER A 115 -13.37 7.02 -18.87
C SER A 115 -12.22 7.20 -19.86
N VAL A 116 -12.00 8.44 -20.29
CA VAL A 116 -10.85 8.82 -21.13
C VAL A 116 -9.59 8.84 -20.26
N LEU A 117 -8.60 8.02 -20.62
CA LEU A 117 -7.31 7.93 -19.94
C LEU A 117 -6.31 8.97 -20.47
N GLY A 118 -6.49 9.41 -21.70
CA GLY A 118 -5.62 10.37 -22.38
C GLY A 118 -5.94 10.46 -23.86
N GLN A 119 -5.01 11.03 -24.64
CA GLN A 119 -5.11 11.10 -26.09
C GLN A 119 -3.94 10.37 -26.74
N ASP A 120 -4.18 9.76 -27.90
CA ASP A 120 -3.13 9.17 -28.72
C ASP A 120 -2.27 10.26 -29.41
N VAL A 121 -1.26 9.83 -30.19
CA VAL A 121 -0.37 10.74 -30.93
C VAL A 121 -1.09 11.59 -31.99
N ASN A 122 -2.33 11.27 -32.33
CA ASN A 122 -3.17 11.99 -33.28
C ASN A 122 -4.19 12.91 -32.58
N GLY A 123 -4.20 12.95 -31.25
CA GLY A 123 -5.18 13.72 -30.47
C GLY A 123 -6.54 13.04 -30.32
N THR A 124 -6.64 11.73 -30.59
CA THR A 124 -7.87 10.95 -30.39
C THR A 124 -7.95 10.47 -28.96
N ASP A 125 -9.09 10.70 -28.29
CA ASP A 125 -9.32 10.21 -26.93
C ASP A 125 -9.21 8.68 -26.86
N VAL A 126 -8.42 8.20 -25.89
CA VAL A 126 -8.26 6.78 -25.58
C VAL A 126 -9.00 6.49 -24.28
N THR A 127 -10.05 5.67 -24.37
CA THR A 127 -10.79 5.22 -23.18
C THR A 127 -10.12 4.00 -22.53
N LEU A 128 -10.48 3.71 -21.28
CA LEU A 128 -10.06 2.45 -20.64
C LEU A 128 -10.49 1.22 -21.45
N ALA A 129 -11.72 1.21 -21.99
CA ALA A 129 -12.19 0.13 -22.87
C ALA A 129 -11.30 -0.03 -24.12
N THR A 130 -10.90 1.08 -24.75
CA THR A 130 -9.97 1.07 -25.89
C THR A 130 -8.62 0.48 -25.48
N ALA A 131 -8.04 0.95 -24.38
CA ALA A 131 -6.74 0.49 -23.89
C ALA A 131 -6.77 -1.02 -23.56
N LEU A 132 -7.82 -1.50 -22.89
CA LEU A 132 -7.99 -2.91 -22.56
C LEU A 132 -8.08 -3.78 -23.81
N SER A 133 -8.93 -3.40 -24.77
CA SER A 133 -9.17 -4.22 -25.97
C SER A 133 -7.96 -4.28 -26.90
N GLU A 134 -7.25 -3.16 -27.09
CA GLU A 134 -6.02 -3.16 -27.88
C GLU A 134 -4.91 -3.96 -27.18
N THR A 135 -4.73 -3.79 -25.87
CA THR A 135 -3.72 -4.55 -25.12
C THR A 135 -4.02 -6.05 -25.10
N ALA A 136 -5.30 -6.45 -25.04
CA ALA A 136 -5.69 -7.86 -25.11
C ALA A 136 -5.33 -8.50 -26.46
N LYS A 137 -5.44 -7.75 -27.57
CA LYS A 137 -5.03 -8.21 -28.90
C LYS A 137 -3.52 -8.43 -28.95
N ASP A 138 -2.74 -7.49 -28.44
CA ASP A 138 -1.28 -7.60 -28.39
C ASP A 138 -0.84 -8.75 -27.47
N TYR A 139 -1.46 -8.88 -26.29
CA TYR A 139 -1.21 -9.99 -25.37
C TYR A 139 -1.51 -11.33 -26.03
N LYS A 140 -2.59 -11.46 -26.81
CA LYS A 140 -2.89 -12.69 -27.54
C LYS A 140 -1.75 -13.10 -28.48
N VAL A 141 -1.16 -12.16 -29.21
CA VAL A 141 -0.04 -12.45 -30.11
C VAL A 141 1.16 -12.97 -29.32
N LEU A 142 1.49 -12.33 -28.20
CA LEU A 142 2.59 -12.76 -27.33
C LEU A 142 2.31 -14.12 -26.68
N TYR A 143 1.08 -14.34 -26.23
CA TYR A 143 0.64 -15.58 -25.61
C TYR A 143 0.76 -16.76 -26.57
N ASP A 144 0.19 -16.65 -27.77
CA ASP A 144 0.22 -17.71 -28.78
C ASP A 144 1.66 -18.03 -29.22
N SER A 145 2.54 -17.03 -29.24
CA SER A 145 3.92 -17.16 -29.72
C SER A 145 4.88 -17.72 -28.67
N TYR A 146 4.74 -17.32 -27.41
CA TYR A 146 5.77 -17.56 -26.37
C TYR A 146 5.26 -18.27 -25.13
N ILE A 147 3.99 -18.08 -24.75
CA ILE A 147 3.42 -18.60 -23.51
C ILE A 147 2.78 -19.96 -23.76
N ALA A 148 1.77 -20.03 -24.64
CA ALA A 148 1.02 -21.26 -24.92
C ALA A 148 1.90 -22.48 -25.29
N PRO A 149 2.97 -22.35 -26.09
CA PRO A 149 3.84 -23.48 -26.42
C PRO A 149 4.66 -24.02 -25.24
N THR A 150 4.83 -23.22 -24.18
CA THR A 150 5.59 -23.63 -22.99
C THR A 150 4.75 -24.48 -22.03
N TYR A 151 3.43 -24.37 -22.11
CA TYR A 151 2.50 -24.99 -21.14
C TYR A 151 1.56 -26.04 -21.76
N ASN A 152 1.59 -26.23 -23.08
CA ASN A 152 0.90 -27.31 -23.82
C ASN A 152 1.87 -28.45 -24.16
#